data_AF-A0A3D1P647-F1
#
_entry.id   AF-A0A3D1P647-F1
#
_cell.length_a   1.000
_cell.length_b   1.000
_cell.length_c   1.000
_cell.angle_alpha   90.00
_cell.angle_beta   90.00
_cell.angle_gamma   90.00
#
_symmetry.space_group_name_H-M   'P 1'
#
loop_
_entity.id
_entity.type
_entity.pdbx_description
1 polymer ?
#
loop_
_entity_poly.entity_id
_entity_poly.type
_entity_poly.pdbx_seq_one_letter_code
_entity_poly.pdbx_strand_id
1 'polypeptide(L)'
;MQDKSHSESGDIYEQLMAISQEAQAKAHYEAAYHILTAASHYANDIGDQQRLERVQQAAKAQRDWIDSHAPGHRMSTQSATKNHTTNLYDMLIRQASAQILILQQKQRRESTKNLTWFGDANREIS
;
A
#
# COMPACT_ATOMS: atom_id res chain seq x y z
N MET A 1 18.34 -23.31 15.76
CA MET A 1 17.63 -23.94 14.62
C MET A 1 16.52 -22.98 14.22
N GLN A 2 16.57 -22.48 12.98
CA GLN A 2 15.55 -21.60 12.40
C GLN A 2 14.33 -22.45 12.04
N ASP A 3 13.18 -22.14 12.64
CA ASP A 3 11.91 -22.76 12.26
C ASP A 3 11.33 -21.97 11.08
N LYS A 4 11.52 -22.53 9.88
CA LYS A 4 10.93 -22.05 8.63
C LYS A 4 9.49 -22.56 8.55
N SER A 5 8.54 -21.82 9.10
CA SER A 5 7.12 -22.19 9.04
C SER A 5 6.23 -21.13 8.36
N HIS A 6 6.60 -20.70 7.14
CA HIS A 6 5.71 -19.89 6.29
C HIS A 6 5.53 -20.52 4.91
N SER A 7 4.92 -21.70 4.89
CA SER A 7 4.45 -22.44 3.72
C SER A 7 3.39 -23.40 4.28
N GLU A 8 2.10 -23.06 4.31
CA GLU A 8 1.16 -23.46 3.25
C GLU A 8 -0.17 -22.65 3.22
N SER A 9 -0.27 -21.53 3.93
CA SER A 9 -1.33 -20.53 3.68
C SER A 9 -0.67 -19.33 3.05
N GLY A 10 -0.80 -19.19 1.72
CA GLY A 10 -0.19 -18.08 0.98
C GLY A 10 -0.45 -16.76 1.69
N ASP A 11 0.60 -15.95 1.87
CA ASP A 11 0.53 -14.65 2.52
C ASP A 11 -0.75 -13.88 2.11
N ILE A 12 -1.59 -13.54 3.09
CA ILE A 12 -2.89 -12.90 2.85
C ILE A 12 -2.77 -11.64 1.99
N TYR A 13 -1.65 -10.91 2.13
CA TYR A 13 -1.35 -9.77 1.26
C TYR A 13 -1.24 -10.18 -0.21
N GLU A 14 -0.45 -11.21 -0.52
CA GLU A 14 -0.27 -11.68 -1.90
C GLU A 14 -1.57 -12.23 -2.47
N GLN A 15 -2.39 -12.89 -1.64
CA GLN A 15 -3.72 -13.33 -2.06
C GLN A 15 -4.62 -12.15 -2.42
N LEU A 16 -4.67 -11.11 -1.58
CA LEU A 16 -5.46 -9.90 -1.86
C LEU A 16 -4.98 -9.18 -3.12
N MET A 17 -3.66 -9.07 -3.32
CA MET A 17 -3.09 -8.49 -4.54
C MET A 17 -3.51 -9.27 -5.79
N ALA A 18 -3.43 -10.60 -5.75
CA ALA A 18 -3.83 -11.47 -6.85
C ALA A 18 -5.33 -11.38 -7.15
N ILE A 19 -6.19 -11.43 -6.13
CA ILE A 19 -7.66 -11.35 -6.30
C ILE A 19 -8.05 -9.95 -6.83
N SER A 20 -7.40 -8.88 -6.37
CA SER A 20 -7.63 -7.53 -6.90
C SER A 20 -7.33 -7.47 -8.40
N GLN A 21 -6.20 -8.02 -8.83
CA GLN A 21 -5.82 -8.08 -10.23
C GLN A 21 -6.81 -8.93 -11.05
N GLU A 22 -7.24 -10.08 -10.54
CA GLU A 22 -8.24 -10.93 -11.20
C GLU A 22 -9.59 -10.21 -11.35
N ALA A 23 -10.05 -9.52 -10.30
CA ALA A 23 -11.28 -8.75 -10.34
C ALA A 23 -11.20 -7.61 -11.38
N GLN A 24 -10.06 -6.92 -11.47
CA GLN A 24 -9.86 -5.89 -12.49
C GLN A 24 -9.89 -6.47 -13.91
N ALA A 25 -9.22 -7.61 -14.13
CA ALA A 25 -9.21 -8.28 -15.44
C ALA A 25 -10.62 -8.73 -15.89
N LYS A 26 -11.51 -9.02 -14.92
CA LYS A 26 -12.92 -9.36 -15.16
C LYS A 26 -13.87 -8.15 -15.15
N ALA A 27 -13.32 -6.94 -15.21
CA ALA A 27 -14.07 -5.67 -15.19
C ALA A 27 -14.91 -5.42 -13.91
N HIS A 28 -14.61 -6.10 -12.80
CA HIS A 28 -15.18 -5.83 -11.48
C HIS A 28 -14.36 -4.76 -10.74
N TYR A 29 -14.30 -3.54 -11.29
CA TYR A 29 -13.33 -2.51 -10.88
C TYR A 29 -13.49 -2.01 -9.44
N GLU A 30 -14.70 -1.98 -8.90
CA GLU A 30 -14.99 -1.57 -7.52
C GLU A 30 -14.58 -2.66 -6.53
N ALA A 31 -14.82 -3.92 -6.87
CA ALA A 31 -14.33 -5.04 -6.09
C ALA A 31 -12.80 -5.04 -6.08
N ALA A 32 -12.17 -4.91 -7.26
CA ALA A 32 -10.72 -4.80 -7.40
C ALA A 32 -10.15 -3.69 -6.50
N TYR A 33 -10.80 -2.53 -6.48
CA TYR A 33 -10.44 -1.41 -5.61
C TYR A 33 -10.54 -1.77 -4.12
N HIS A 34 -11.68 -2.30 -3.66
CA HIS A 34 -11.86 -2.60 -2.23
C HIS A 34 -10.92 -3.70 -1.74
N ILE A 35 -10.64 -4.70 -2.58
CA ILE A 35 -9.66 -5.74 -2.28
C ILE A 35 -8.25 -5.14 -2.18
N LEU A 36 -7.89 -4.22 -3.08
CA LEU A 36 -6.60 -3.54 -3.02
C LEU A 36 -6.47 -2.63 -1.78
N THR A 37 -7.56 -1.99 -1.37
CA THR A 37 -7.65 -1.25 -0.10
C THR A 37 -7.43 -2.17 1.09
N ALA A 38 -8.00 -3.39 1.09
CA ALA A 38 -7.74 -4.38 2.13
C ALA A 38 -6.25 -4.78 2.19
N ALA A 39 -5.59 -4.98 1.04
CA ALA A 39 -4.14 -5.21 0.99
C ALA A 39 -3.34 -4.03 1.56
N SER A 40 -3.77 -2.79 1.29
CA SER A 40 -3.18 -1.57 1.87
C SER A 40 -3.29 -1.55 3.39
N HIS A 41 -4.47 -1.87 3.93
CA HIS A 41 -4.67 -1.92 5.38
C HIS A 41 -3.79 -2.96 6.03
N TYR A 42 -3.74 -4.17 5.47
CA TYR A 42 -2.86 -5.22 5.97
C TYR A 42 -1.39 -4.77 6.00
N ALA A 43 -0.87 -4.21 4.89
CA ALA A 43 0.51 -3.75 4.80
C ALA A 43 0.82 -2.63 5.79
N ASN A 44 -0.11 -1.70 5.98
CA ASN A 44 0.02 -0.62 6.97
C ASN A 44 0.04 -1.16 8.40
N ASP A 45 -0.82 -2.12 8.72
CA ASP A 45 -0.95 -2.68 10.07
C ASP A 45 0.32 -3.42 10.51
N ILE A 46 0.99 -4.11 9.59
CA ILE A 46 2.28 -4.76 9.85
C ILE A 46 3.49 -3.82 9.68
N GLY A 47 3.27 -2.57 9.26
CA GLY A 47 4.32 -1.58 9.05
C GLY A 47 5.24 -1.87 7.85
N ASP A 48 4.77 -2.62 6.85
CA ASP A 48 5.56 -2.98 5.68
C ASP A 48 5.47 -1.91 4.58
N GLN A 49 6.49 -1.06 4.53
CA GLN A 49 6.60 0.01 3.55
C GLN A 49 6.63 -0.51 2.10
N GLN A 50 7.36 -1.61 1.84
CA GLN A 50 7.54 -2.11 0.49
C GLN A 50 6.22 -2.64 -0.08
N ARG A 51 5.39 -3.28 0.77
CA ARG A 51 4.04 -3.72 0.39
C ARG A 51 3.10 -2.54 0.12
N LEU A 52 3.22 -1.44 0.86
CA LEU A 52 2.47 -0.21 0.58
C LEU A 52 2.88 0.42 -0.76
N GLU A 53 4.18 0.44 -1.08
CA GLU A 53 4.68 0.91 -2.39
C GLU A 53 4.11 0.07 -3.54
N ARG A 54 4.05 -1.26 -3.37
CA ARG A 54 3.42 -2.16 -4.35
C ARG A 54 1.92 -1.91 -4.51
N VAL A 55 1.19 -1.65 -3.42
CA VAL A 55 -0.24 -1.26 -3.46
C VAL A 55 -0.42 0.05 -4.22
N GLN A 56 0.41 1.05 -3.94
CA GLN A 56 0.37 2.35 -4.63
C GLN A 56 0.59 2.18 -6.13
N GLN A 57 1.58 1.38 -6.53
CA GLN A 57 1.88 1.09 -7.94
C GLN A 57 0.72 0.35 -8.62
N ALA A 58 0.15 -0.67 -7.96
CA ALA A 58 -1.00 -1.41 -8.48
C ALA A 58 -2.23 -0.51 -8.63
N ALA A 59 -2.50 0.36 -7.67
CA ALA A 59 -3.63 1.30 -7.74
C ALA A 59 -3.49 2.25 -8.94
N LYS A 60 -2.27 2.76 -9.18
CA LYS A 60 -1.98 3.56 -10.37
C LYS A 60 -2.19 2.77 -11.66
N ALA A 61 -1.66 1.55 -11.74
CA ALA A 61 -1.78 0.71 -12.93
C ALA A 61 -3.25 0.37 -13.24
N GLN A 62 -4.05 0.01 -12.23
CA GLN A 62 -5.48 -0.29 -12.42
C GLN A 62 -6.26 0.95 -12.87
N ARG A 63 -6.00 2.13 -12.28
CA ARG A 63 -6.60 3.40 -12.72
C ARG A 63 -6.25 3.72 -14.17
N ASP A 64 -4.97 3.69 -14.52
CA ASP A 64 -4.50 4.04 -15.86
C ASP A 64 -5.06 3.07 -16.92
N TRP A 65 -5.22 1.79 -16.55
CA TRP A 65 -5.88 0.80 -17.39
C TRP A 65 -7.37 1.12 -17.58
N ILE A 66 -8.10 1.45 -16.49
CA ILE A 66 -9.53 1.80 -16.56
C ILE A 66 -9.73 3.06 -17.41
N ASP A 67 -8.88 4.07 -17.24
CA ASP A 67 -8.94 5.30 -18.03
C ASP A 67 -8.76 5.03 -19.54
N SER A 68 -7.94 4.05 -19.89
CA SER A 68 -7.66 3.69 -21.29
C SER A 68 -8.72 2.77 -21.92
N HIS A 69 -9.27 1.82 -21.16
CA HIS A 69 -10.13 0.75 -21.69
C HIS A 69 -11.61 0.91 -21.34
N ALA A 70 -11.92 1.66 -20.29
CA ALA A 70 -13.28 1.91 -19.82
C ALA A 70 -13.46 3.38 -19.37
N PRO A 71 -13.17 4.37 -20.23
CA PRO A 71 -13.19 5.80 -19.86
C PRO A 71 -14.55 6.29 -19.37
N GLY A 72 -15.66 5.68 -19.81
CA GLY A 72 -17.01 6.00 -19.34
C GLY A 72 -17.44 5.31 -18.04
N HIS A 73 -16.61 4.43 -17.47
CA HIS A 73 -16.93 3.73 -16.23
C HIS A 73 -16.77 4.66 -15.01
N ARG A 74 -17.60 4.50 -13.97
CA ARG A 74 -17.56 5.38 -12.78
C ARG A 74 -16.22 5.40 -12.03
N MET A 75 -15.43 4.34 -12.17
CA MET A 75 -14.08 4.23 -11.57
C MET A 75 -12.99 4.90 -12.40
N SER A 76 -13.30 5.42 -13.60
CA SER A 76 -12.34 6.19 -14.39
C SER A 76 -12.19 7.61 -13.84
N THR A 77 -11.02 8.20 -14.06
CA THR A 77 -10.71 9.59 -13.76
C THR A 77 -11.62 10.54 -14.54
N GLN A 78 -11.91 10.21 -15.80
CA GLN A 78 -12.80 11.02 -16.64
C GLN A 78 -14.22 11.10 -16.06
N SER A 79 -14.80 9.96 -15.66
CA SER A 79 -16.14 9.92 -15.08
C SER A 79 -16.19 10.60 -13.72
N ALA A 80 -15.16 10.38 -12.88
CA ALA A 80 -15.06 11.04 -11.59
C ALA A 80 -15.04 12.57 -11.74
N THR A 81 -14.22 13.07 -12.67
CA THR A 81 -14.11 14.51 -13.00
C THR A 81 -15.43 15.06 -13.52
N LYS A 82 -16.08 14.36 -14.47
CA LYS A 82 -17.38 14.77 -15.03
C LYS A 82 -18.46 14.91 -13.96
N ASN A 83 -18.43 14.03 -12.96
CA ASN A 83 -19.38 14.03 -11.85
C ASN A 83 -18.94 14.90 -10.66
N HIS A 84 -17.85 15.68 -10.79
CA HIS A 84 -17.28 16.50 -9.71
C HIS A 84 -16.95 15.71 -8.44
N THR A 85 -16.52 14.46 -8.62
CA THR A 85 -16.13 13.54 -7.54
C THR A 85 -14.64 13.22 -7.60
N THR A 86 -14.07 12.81 -6.48
CA THR A 86 -12.68 12.33 -6.43
C THR A 86 -12.61 10.90 -6.92
N ASN A 87 -11.63 10.58 -7.77
CA ASN A 87 -11.38 9.21 -8.18
C ASN A 87 -10.88 8.37 -6.99
N LEU A 88 -11.47 7.19 -6.79
CA LEU A 88 -11.16 6.34 -5.64
C LEU A 88 -9.72 5.80 -5.68
N TYR A 89 -9.18 5.49 -6.86
CA TYR A 89 -7.78 5.07 -6.99
C TYR A 89 -6.82 6.22 -6.66
N ASP A 90 -7.12 7.47 -7.06
CA ASP A 90 -6.32 8.64 -6.66
C ASP A 90 -6.26 8.80 -5.14
N MET A 91 -7.39 8.56 -4.48
CA MET A 91 -7.47 8.61 -3.02
C MET A 91 -6.59 7.53 -2.38
N LEU A 92 -6.67 6.29 -2.87
CA LEU A 92 -5.85 5.18 -2.37
C LEU A 92 -4.35 5.43 -2.59
N ILE A 93 -3.95 5.94 -3.76
CA ILE A 93 -2.56 6.31 -4.05
C ILE A 93 -2.05 7.33 -3.04
N ARG A 94 -2.85 8.36 -2.71
CA ARG A 94 -2.50 9.38 -1.71
C ARG A 94 -2.42 8.79 -0.30
N GLN A 95 -3.36 7.93 0.07
CA GLN A 95 -3.36 7.25 1.38
C GLN A 95 -2.11 6.38 1.56
N ALA A 96 -1.78 5.53 0.58
CA ALA A 96 -0.58 4.71 0.60
C ALA A 96 0.69 5.58 0.70
N SER A 97 0.77 6.66 -0.08
CA SER A 97 1.89 7.61 -0.03
C SER A 97 2.07 8.21 1.38
N ALA A 98 0.97 8.63 2.02
CA ALA A 98 1.02 9.19 3.37
C ALA A 98 1.47 8.14 4.40
N GLN A 99 0.97 6.91 4.31
CA GLN A 99 1.36 5.81 5.19
C GLN A 99 2.85 5.47 5.06
N ILE A 100 3.37 5.43 3.83
CA ILE A 100 4.81 5.25 3.55
C ILE A 100 5.64 6.33 4.26
N LEU A 101 5.27 7.61 4.11
CA LEU A 101 5.99 8.72 4.75
C LEU A 101 5.96 8.63 6.28
N ILE A 102 4.83 8.22 6.86
CA ILE A 102 4.70 8.03 8.31
C ILE A 102 5.62 6.91 8.79
N LEU A 103 5.68 5.77 8.09
CA LEU A 103 6.56 4.66 8.44
C LEU A 103 8.04 5.04 8.32
N GLN A 104 8.43 5.74 7.25
CA GLN A 104 9.79 6.25 7.09
C GLN A 104 10.18 7.19 8.24
N GLN A 105 9.27 8.07 8.67
CA GLN A 105 9.53 8.97 9.79
C GLN A 105 9.70 8.21 11.11
N LYS A 106 8.88 7.17 11.36
CA LYS A 106 9.00 6.32 12.55
C LYS A 106 10.35 5.60 12.59
N GLN A 107 10.75 4.97 11.49
CA GLN A 107 12.05 4.28 11.38
C GLN A 107 13.23 5.23 11.59
N ARG A 108 13.18 6.44 11.01
CA ARG A 108 14.23 7.46 11.24
C ARG A 108 14.34 7.84 12.71
N ARG A 109 13.20 8.06 13.40
CA ARG A 109 13.18 8.40 14.83
C ARG A 109 13.76 7.29 15.71
N GLU A 110 13.46 6.03 15.41
CA GLU A 110 14.00 4.88 16.13
C GLU A 110 15.51 4.73 15.93
N SER A 111 15.98 4.85 14.69
CA SER A 111 17.41 4.84 14.37
C SER A 111 18.18 5.95 15.10
N THR A 112 17.62 7.17 15.16
CA THR A 112 18.27 8.29 15.88
C THR A 112 18.31 8.04 17.39
N LYS A 113 17.23 7.54 18.01
CA LYS A 113 17.22 7.20 19.45
C LYS A 113 18.25 6.12 19.80
N ASN A 114 18.38 5.12 18.94
CA ASN A 114 19.38 4.06 19.14
C ASN A 114 20.80 4.62 19.08
N LEU A 115 21.10 5.56 18.17
CA LEU A 115 22.40 6.22 18.12
C LEU A 115 22.71 7.06 19.38
N THR A 116 21.72 7.81 19.91
CA THR A 116 21.95 8.65 21.10
C THR A 116 22.18 7.82 22.36
N TRP A 117 21.47 6.69 22.53
CA TRP A 117 21.65 5.81 23.68
C TRP A 117 23.07 5.18 23.75
N PHE A 118 23.63 4.76 22.62
CA PHE A 118 25.02 4.27 22.56
C PHE A 118 26.06 5.39 22.74
N GLY A 119 25.74 6.64 22.35
CA GLY A 119 26.63 7.79 22.51
C GLY A 119 26.75 8.28 23.96
N ASP A 120 25.67 8.20 24.73
CA ASP A 120 25.65 8.62 26.13
C ASP A 120 26.26 7.56 27.06
N ALA A 121 26.04 6.26 26.79
CA ALA A 121 26.64 5.16 27.57
C ALA A 121 28.19 5.15 27.52
N ASN A 122 28.80 5.77 26.51
CA ASN A 122 30.25 5.86 26.35
C ASN A 122 30.87 7.12 26.99
N ARG A 123 30.07 8.03 27.56
CA ARG A 123 30.56 9.26 28.23
C ARG A 123 30.66 9.15 29.75
N GLU A 124 30.13 8.10 30.37
CA GLU A 124 30.13 7.95 31.83
C GLU A 124 31.27 7.06 32.38
N ILE A 125 32.26 6.69 31.55
CA ILE A 125 33.39 5.83 31.95
C ILE A 125 34.75 6.52 31.67
N SER A 126 34.88 7.83 31.92
CA SER A 126 36.16 8.56 31.84
C SER A 126 36.33 9.54 32.98
#